data_AF-A0A958LQF3-F1
#
_entry.id   AF-A0A958LQF3-F1
#
_cell.length_a   1.000
_cell.length_b   1.000
_cell.length_c   1.000
_cell.angle_alpha   90.00
_cell.angle_beta   90.00
_cell.angle_gamma   90.00
#
_symmetry.space_group_name_H-M   'P 1'
#
loop_
_entity.id
_entity.type
_entity.pdbx_description
1 polymer ?
#
loop_
_entity_poly.entity_id
_entity_poly.type
_entity_poly.pdbx_seq_one_letter_code
_entity_poly.pdbx_strand_id
1 'polypeptide(L)'
;MGKIAFLVSSIVLCSSAWAAGNKCPSDPALLQAGWVIHPTGDFRTIAGKVEKWFTSEPKNFVDDLSGTIYSSVASKLVTITSFDYLPTPQGEMFGDVAFFTDFRSGELIEVRWYDQGKRHVVYDKSQTPCATNSIPMAENALF
;
A
#
# COMPACT_ATOMS: atom_id res chain seq x y z
N MET A 1 54.95 40.06 22.99
CA MET A 1 53.58 40.11 23.56
C MET A 1 52.61 40.36 22.41
N GLY A 2 51.51 39.59 22.31
CA GLY A 2 50.42 39.84 21.36
C GLY A 2 50.11 38.68 20.41
N LYS A 3 49.35 37.68 20.88
CA LYS A 3 48.66 36.66 20.06
C LYS A 3 47.32 37.25 19.60
N ILE A 4 46.93 37.12 18.33
CA ILE A 4 45.51 37.12 17.94
C ILE A 4 45.33 36.13 16.77
N ALA A 5 44.77 34.96 17.07
CA ALA A 5 44.27 34.01 16.09
C ALA A 5 42.78 34.32 15.85
N PHE A 6 42.40 34.61 14.61
CA PHE A 6 40.98 34.73 14.23
C PHE A 6 40.49 33.37 13.73
N LEU A 7 39.73 32.69 14.58
CA LEU A 7 38.99 31.47 14.26
C LEU A 7 37.61 31.88 13.77
N VAL A 8 37.37 31.82 12.45
CA VAL A 8 36.03 32.00 11.89
C VAL A 8 35.32 30.64 11.94
N SER A 9 34.51 30.45 12.97
CA SER A 9 33.62 29.30 13.10
C SER A 9 32.38 29.54 12.25
N SER A 10 32.36 29.00 11.03
CA SER A 10 31.15 28.94 10.21
C SER A 10 30.23 27.86 10.78
N ILE A 11 29.23 28.28 11.56
CA ILE A 11 28.14 27.43 12.01
C ILE A 11 27.29 27.10 10.78
N VAL A 12 27.51 25.93 10.20
CA VAL A 12 26.60 25.33 9.22
C VAL A 12 25.36 24.88 9.99
N LEU A 13 24.33 25.73 9.98
CA LEU A 13 22.98 25.36 10.41
C LEU A 13 22.43 24.34 9.40
N CYS A 14 22.70 23.05 9.64
CA CYS A 14 21.95 21.97 9.04
C CYS A 14 20.52 22.04 9.60
N SER A 15 19.66 22.81 8.95
CA SER A 15 18.21 22.68 9.10
C SER A 15 17.81 21.36 8.48
N SER A 16 17.96 20.26 9.21
CA SER A 16 17.19 19.06 8.92
C SER A 16 15.74 19.42 9.24
N ALA A 17 15.00 19.88 8.24
CA ALA A 17 13.55 19.88 8.27
C ALA A 17 13.14 18.40 8.32
N TRP A 18 12.92 17.88 9.53
CA TRP A 18 12.31 16.59 9.72
C TRP A 18 10.87 16.78 9.26
N ALA A 19 10.60 16.46 8.00
CA ALA A 19 9.25 16.15 7.57
C ALA A 19 8.81 14.96 8.43
N ALA A 20 8.19 15.27 9.56
CA ALA A 20 7.43 14.31 10.35
C ALA A 20 6.19 13.95 9.52
N GLY A 21 6.41 13.24 8.41
CA GLY A 21 5.35 12.50 7.76
C GLY A 21 4.84 11.52 8.82
N ASN A 22 3.58 11.65 9.21
CA ASN A 22 2.91 10.67 10.05
C ASN A 22 3.16 9.29 9.42
N LYS A 23 4.07 8.52 10.03
CA LYS A 23 4.38 7.16 9.56
C LYS A 23 3.12 6.33 9.77
N CYS A 24 2.71 5.63 8.72
CA CYS A 24 1.52 4.80 8.82
C CYS A 24 1.82 3.59 9.72
N PRO A 25 0.97 3.28 10.72
CA PRO A 25 1.22 2.17 11.64
C PRO A 25 1.31 0.80 10.94
N SER A 26 0.69 0.65 9.77
CA SER A 26 0.74 -0.57 8.96
C SER A 26 2.02 -0.70 8.12
N ASP A 27 2.74 0.40 7.84
CA ASP A 27 3.91 0.38 6.93
C ASP A 27 5.00 -0.61 7.39
N PRO A 28 5.42 -0.67 8.67
CA PRO A 28 6.49 -1.57 9.08
C PRO A 28 6.17 -3.04 8.80
N ALA A 29 4.94 -3.48 9.06
CA ALA A 29 4.51 -4.85 8.85
C ALA A 29 4.43 -5.19 7.35
N LEU A 30 3.90 -4.26 6.54
CA LEU A 30 3.84 -4.42 5.08
C LEU A 30 5.25 -4.49 4.46
N LEU A 31 6.15 -3.57 4.84
CA LEU A 31 7.53 -3.57 4.37
C LEU A 31 8.28 -4.83 4.79
N GLN A 32 8.11 -5.29 6.04
CA GLN A 32 8.70 -6.54 6.51
C GLN A 32 8.18 -7.76 5.73
N ALA A 33 6.91 -7.74 5.34
CA ALA A 33 6.31 -8.74 4.45
C ALA A 33 6.68 -8.51 2.96
N GLY A 34 7.63 -7.63 2.63
CA GLY A 34 8.12 -7.45 1.27
C GLY A 34 7.17 -6.70 0.33
N TRP A 35 6.22 -5.94 0.87
CA TRP A 35 5.34 -5.09 0.07
C TRP A 35 6.05 -3.86 -0.45
N VAL A 36 5.74 -3.48 -1.68
CA VAL A 36 6.02 -2.16 -2.24
C VAL A 36 4.82 -1.26 -1.96
N ILE A 37 5.02 -0.30 -1.07
CA ILE A 37 4.01 0.72 -0.73
C ILE A 37 4.19 1.89 -1.69
N HIS A 38 3.19 2.15 -2.53
CA HIS A 38 3.22 3.23 -3.52
C HIS A 38 2.80 4.58 -2.92
N PRO A 39 3.24 5.71 -3.49
CA PRO A 39 2.79 7.03 -3.05
C PRO A 39 1.27 7.21 -3.20
N THR A 40 0.61 7.69 -2.15
CA THR A 40 -0.85 7.87 -2.14
C THR A 40 -1.34 8.91 -3.15
N GLY A 41 -0.47 9.85 -3.56
CA GLY A 41 -0.78 10.83 -4.60
C GLY A 41 -1.05 10.20 -5.97
N ASP A 42 -0.53 8.99 -6.20
CA ASP A 42 -0.68 8.25 -7.45
C ASP A 42 -1.87 7.27 -7.42
N PHE A 43 -2.66 7.27 -6.34
CA PHE A 43 -3.73 6.29 -6.10
C PHE A 43 -4.64 6.11 -7.31
N ARG A 44 -5.26 7.18 -7.82
CA ARG A 44 -6.19 7.09 -8.97
C ARG A 44 -5.53 6.53 -10.22
N THR A 45 -4.29 6.92 -10.48
CA THR A 45 -3.54 6.46 -11.66
C THR A 45 -3.16 4.99 -11.55
N ILE A 46 -2.72 4.55 -10.37
CA ILE A 46 -2.32 3.16 -10.15
C ILE A 46 -3.55 2.25 -10.07
N ALA A 47 -4.56 2.62 -9.27
CA ALA A 47 -5.81 1.88 -9.17
C ALA A 47 -6.48 1.70 -10.54
N GLY A 48 -6.57 2.76 -11.34
CA GLY A 48 -7.12 2.67 -12.69
C GLY A 48 -6.31 1.78 -13.64
N LYS A 49 -4.99 1.64 -13.44
CA LYS A 49 -4.17 0.68 -14.21
C LYS A 49 -4.47 -0.76 -13.79
N VAL A 50 -4.60 -1.02 -12.50
CA VAL A 50 -4.93 -2.36 -11.97
C VAL A 50 -6.34 -2.77 -12.39
N GLU A 51 -7.32 -1.86 -12.26
CA GLU A 51 -8.69 -2.08 -12.75
C GLU A 51 -8.71 -2.34 -14.26
N LYS A 52 -7.94 -1.58 -15.05
CA LYS A 52 -7.83 -1.80 -16.49
C LYS A 52 -7.23 -3.17 -16.81
N TRP A 53 -6.18 -3.58 -16.08
CA TRP A 53 -5.59 -4.91 -16.24
C TRP A 53 -6.63 -6.00 -15.96
N PHE A 54 -7.25 -5.95 -14.78
CA PHE A 54 -8.32 -6.85 -14.36
C PHE A 54 -9.45 -6.96 -15.41
N THR A 55 -9.94 -5.83 -15.91
CA THR A 55 -11.05 -5.78 -16.87
C THR A 55 -10.66 -6.10 -18.31
N SER A 56 -9.37 -5.99 -18.67
CA SER A 56 -8.90 -6.29 -20.03
C SER A 56 -8.79 -7.79 -20.32
N GLU A 57 -8.63 -8.61 -19.28
CA GLU A 57 -8.46 -10.06 -19.40
C GLU A 57 -9.38 -10.83 -18.42
N PRO A 58 -10.70 -10.60 -18.41
CA PRO A 58 -11.59 -11.10 -17.36
C PRO A 58 -11.63 -12.64 -17.28
N LYS A 59 -11.27 -13.34 -18.37
CA LYS A 59 -11.21 -14.80 -18.40
C LYS A 59 -10.01 -15.38 -17.65
N ASN A 60 -9.01 -14.54 -17.39
CA ASN A 60 -7.81 -14.90 -16.65
C ASN A 60 -7.96 -14.64 -15.16
N PHE A 61 -9.08 -14.06 -14.72
CA PHE A 61 -9.35 -13.80 -13.31
C PHE A 61 -10.48 -14.68 -12.79
N VAL A 62 -10.29 -15.25 -11.62
CA VAL A 62 -11.30 -16.05 -10.92
C VAL A 62 -11.47 -15.50 -9.52
N ASP A 63 -12.72 -15.41 -9.05
CA ASP A 63 -13.02 -15.01 -7.67
C ASP A 63 -12.29 -15.96 -6.69
N ASP A 64 -11.51 -15.39 -5.79
CA ASP A 64 -10.82 -16.14 -4.73
C ASP A 64 -11.60 -16.00 -3.42
N LEU A 65 -11.53 -14.80 -2.82
CA LEU A 65 -12.20 -14.50 -1.56
C LEU A 65 -12.92 -13.16 -1.58
N SER A 66 -14.07 -13.08 -0.93
CA SER A 66 -14.79 -11.83 -0.67
C SER A 66 -15.29 -11.78 0.76
N GLY A 67 -15.20 -10.62 1.41
CA GLY A 67 -15.61 -10.45 2.79
C GLY A 67 -15.63 -9.00 3.26
N THR A 68 -16.19 -8.76 4.42
CA THR A 68 -16.19 -7.44 5.06
C THR A 68 -15.45 -7.51 6.38
N ILE A 69 -14.50 -6.60 6.59
CA ILE A 69 -13.71 -6.50 7.82
C ILE A 69 -13.82 -5.12 8.44
N TYR A 70 -13.51 -5.02 9.73
CA TYR A 70 -13.31 -3.73 10.37
C TYR A 70 -11.84 -3.31 10.24
N SER A 71 -11.59 -2.20 9.54
CA SER A 71 -10.26 -1.60 9.44
C SER A 71 -10.07 -0.63 10.61
N SER A 72 -9.16 -0.98 11.53
CA SER A 72 -8.87 -0.12 12.68
C SER A 72 -8.19 1.19 12.26
N VAL A 73 -7.37 1.14 11.22
CA VAL A 73 -6.69 2.32 10.66
C VAL A 73 -7.66 3.28 9.98
N ALA A 74 -8.70 2.77 9.31
CA ALA A 74 -9.72 3.60 8.69
C ALA A 74 -10.91 3.88 9.62
N SER A 75 -10.96 3.23 10.78
CA SER A 75 -12.08 3.26 11.75
C SER A 75 -13.45 2.98 11.13
N LYS A 76 -13.50 2.11 10.12
CA LYS A 76 -14.73 1.80 9.35
C LYS A 76 -14.72 0.37 8.80
N LEU A 77 -15.91 -0.08 8.38
CA LEU A 77 -16.05 -1.35 7.66
C LEU A 77 -15.56 -1.19 6.22
N VAL A 78 -14.81 -2.18 5.77
CA VAL A 78 -14.21 -2.26 4.43
C VAL A 78 -14.57 -3.61 3.82
N THR A 79 -15.05 -3.60 2.59
CA THR A 79 -15.27 -4.81 1.80
C THR A 79 -14.01 -5.12 1.01
N ILE A 80 -13.59 -6.37 1.03
CA ILE A 80 -12.45 -6.89 0.29
C ILE A 80 -12.96 -7.88 -0.73
N THR A 81 -12.49 -7.75 -1.96
CA THR A 81 -12.70 -8.76 -3.01
C THR A 81 -11.37 -9.07 -3.67
N SER A 82 -10.97 -10.34 -3.65
CA SER A 82 -9.78 -10.87 -4.33
C SER A 82 -10.11 -11.72 -5.53
N PHE A 83 -9.15 -11.75 -6.43
CA PHE A 83 -9.17 -12.57 -7.63
C PHE A 83 -7.81 -13.21 -7.86
N ASP A 84 -7.80 -14.48 -8.24
CA ASP A 84 -6.62 -15.20 -8.74
C ASP A 84 -6.40 -14.88 -10.21
N TYR A 85 -5.16 -14.65 -10.62
CA TYR A 85 -4.76 -14.54 -12.02
C TYR A 85 -4.25 -15.90 -12.51
N LEU A 86 -5.04 -16.59 -13.33
CA LEU A 86 -4.78 -17.97 -13.79
C LEU A 86 -3.38 -18.19 -14.41
N PRO A 87 -2.75 -17.21 -15.10
CA PRO A 87 -1.39 -17.36 -15.60
C PRO A 87 -0.30 -17.35 -14.51
N THR A 88 -0.59 -16.91 -13.29
CA THR A 88 0.36 -16.98 -12.17
C THR A 88 0.63 -18.45 -11.82
N PRO A 89 1.90 -18.89 -11.72
CA PRO A 89 2.24 -20.26 -11.37
C PRO A 89 1.57 -20.72 -10.06
N GLN A 90 1.06 -21.95 -10.06
CA GLN A 90 0.36 -22.49 -8.91
C GLN A 90 1.25 -22.48 -7.65
N GLY A 91 0.72 -21.94 -6.55
CA GLY A 91 1.43 -21.83 -5.27
C GLY A 91 2.31 -20.60 -5.13
N GLU A 92 2.50 -19.81 -6.21
CA GLU A 92 3.24 -18.54 -6.15
C GLU A 92 2.42 -17.47 -5.42
N MET A 93 1.13 -17.35 -5.73
CA MET A 93 0.22 -16.41 -5.10
C MET A 93 -1.23 -16.93 -5.08
N PHE A 94 -1.96 -16.63 -4.02
CA PHE A 94 -3.40 -16.75 -3.87
C PHE A 94 -3.97 -15.34 -3.68
N GLY A 95 -4.89 -14.95 -4.56
CA GLY A 95 -5.32 -13.58 -4.76
C GLY A 95 -4.19 -12.76 -5.38
N ASP A 96 -4.20 -12.59 -6.70
CA ASP A 96 -3.24 -11.75 -7.44
C ASP A 96 -3.67 -10.28 -7.47
N VAL A 97 -4.95 -10.02 -7.25
CA VAL A 97 -5.53 -8.68 -7.14
C VAL A 97 -6.53 -8.66 -6.02
N ALA A 98 -6.51 -7.62 -5.19
CA ALA A 98 -7.53 -7.36 -4.20
C ALA A 98 -7.95 -5.89 -4.19
N PHE A 99 -9.26 -5.68 -4.22
CA PHE A 99 -9.90 -4.37 -4.16
C PHE A 99 -10.55 -4.19 -2.79
N PHE A 100 -10.24 -3.06 -2.15
CA PHE A 100 -10.78 -2.68 -0.85
C PHE A 100 -11.70 -1.50 -1.06
N THR A 101 -12.97 -1.67 -0.75
CA THR A 101 -13.99 -0.63 -0.92
C THR A 101 -14.61 -0.25 0.42
N ASP A 102 -14.99 1.02 0.56
CA ASP A 102 -15.80 1.47 1.68
C ASP A 102 -17.13 0.70 1.68
N PHE A 103 -17.47 0.08 2.81
CA PHE A 103 -18.67 -0.76 2.90
C PHE A 103 -19.98 0.01 2.61
N ARG A 104 -20.02 1.32 2.88
CA ARG A 104 -21.22 2.13 2.74
C ARG A 104 -21.31 2.81 1.38
N SER A 105 -20.24 3.47 0.93
CA SER A 105 -20.25 4.21 -0.34
C SER A 105 -19.90 3.33 -1.54
N GLY A 106 -19.26 2.18 -1.33
CA GLY A 106 -18.70 1.35 -2.39
C GLY A 106 -17.47 1.97 -3.06
N GLU A 107 -16.98 3.11 -2.58
CA GLU A 107 -15.81 3.77 -3.15
C GLU A 107 -14.56 2.92 -2.92
N LEU A 108 -13.71 2.81 -3.94
CA LEU A 108 -12.42 2.15 -3.83
C LEU A 108 -11.48 2.98 -2.96
N ILE A 109 -10.94 2.37 -1.91
CA ILE A 109 -10.07 3.03 -0.94
C ILE A 109 -8.64 2.46 -0.94
N GLU A 110 -8.45 1.23 -1.41
CA GLU A 110 -7.15 0.57 -1.47
C GLU A 110 -7.15 -0.52 -2.53
N VAL A 111 -6.01 -0.69 -3.18
CA VAL A 111 -5.76 -1.77 -4.15
C VAL A 111 -4.47 -2.46 -3.78
N ARG A 112 -4.51 -3.78 -3.79
CA ARG A 112 -3.35 -4.66 -3.65
C ARG A 112 -3.23 -5.52 -4.88
N TRP A 113 -2.00 -5.75 -5.33
CA TRP A 113 -1.78 -6.67 -6.43
C TRP A 113 -0.41 -7.33 -6.36
N TYR A 114 -0.30 -8.45 -7.05
CA TYR A 114 0.93 -9.18 -7.29
C TYR A 114 1.42 -8.94 -8.72
N ASP A 115 2.70 -8.63 -8.87
CA ASP A 115 3.35 -8.50 -10.18
C ASP A 115 4.83 -8.90 -10.05
N GLN A 116 5.28 -9.82 -10.91
CA GLN A 116 6.69 -10.23 -11.04
C GLN A 116 7.41 -10.50 -9.70
N GLY A 117 6.85 -11.35 -8.84
CA GLY A 117 7.50 -11.69 -7.57
C GLY A 117 7.23 -10.70 -6.43
N LYS A 118 6.46 -9.63 -6.66
CA LYS A 118 6.28 -8.54 -5.69
C LYS A 118 4.82 -8.27 -5.37
N ARG A 119 4.57 -8.00 -4.09
CA ARG A 119 3.30 -7.50 -3.59
C ARG A 119 3.32 -5.99 -3.59
N HIS A 120 2.27 -5.38 -4.08
CA HIS A 120 2.15 -3.94 -4.22
C HIS A 120 0.87 -3.46 -3.56
N VAL A 121 0.92 -2.30 -2.91
CA VAL A 121 -0.24 -1.67 -2.29
C VAL A 121 -0.27 -0.17 -2.57
N VAL A 122 -1.46 0.34 -2.83
CA VAL A 122 -1.74 1.78 -2.90
C VAL A 122 -3.10 2.06 -2.26
N TYR A 123 -3.26 3.21 -1.62
CA TYR A 123 -4.50 3.59 -0.95
C TYR A 123 -4.84 5.07 -1.13
N ASP A 124 -6.12 5.39 -1.04
CA ASP A 124 -6.63 6.75 -1.11
C ASP A 124 -6.53 7.41 0.26
N LYS A 125 -5.56 8.32 0.40
CA LYS A 125 -5.34 9.06 1.65
C LYS A 125 -6.52 9.97 2.03
N SER A 126 -7.39 10.33 1.10
CA SER A 126 -8.60 11.09 1.39
C SER A 126 -9.70 10.27 2.06
N GLN A 127 -9.63 8.94 1.93
CA GLN A 127 -10.63 7.99 2.43
C GLN A 127 -10.14 7.16 3.61
N THR A 128 -8.84 6.86 3.66
CA THR A 128 -8.18 6.14 4.76
C THR A 128 -6.82 6.75 5.04
N PRO A 129 -6.43 6.98 6.31
CA PRO A 129 -5.13 7.56 6.62
C PRO A 129 -3.96 6.64 6.20
N CYS A 130 -4.19 5.32 6.18
CA CYS A 130 -3.19 4.29 5.92
C CYS A 130 -3.79 3.08 5.21
N ALA A 131 -2.93 2.24 4.61
CA ALA A 131 -3.31 0.92 4.12
C ALA A 131 -3.89 0.07 5.27
N THR A 132 -4.94 -0.69 4.96
CA THR A 132 -5.69 -1.53 5.87
C THR A 132 -4.78 -2.53 6.56
N ASN A 133 -5.00 -2.75 7.85
CA ASN A 133 -4.20 -3.66 8.67
C ASN A 133 -4.53 -5.15 8.46
N SER A 134 -5.22 -5.51 7.37
CA SER A 134 -5.36 -6.92 6.96
C SER A 134 -3.99 -7.38 6.48
N ILE A 135 -3.38 -8.31 7.19
CA ILE A 135 -2.11 -8.92 6.81
C ILE A 135 -2.46 -10.33 6.32
N PRO A 136 -1.88 -10.76 5.18
CA PRO A 136 -2.07 -12.11 4.65
C PRO A 136 -2.05 -13.20 5.71
N MET A 137 -3.09 -14.05 5.74
CA MET A 137 -3.11 -15.23 6.62
C MET A 137 -2.13 -16.33 6.16
N ALA A 138 -1.71 -16.29 4.90
CA ALA A 138 -0.69 -17.16 4.31
C ALA A 138 0.43 -16.31 3.69
N GLU A 139 1.65 -16.86 3.64
CA GLU A 139 2.82 -16.14 3.10
C GLU A 139 2.65 -15.71 1.63
N ASN A 140 1.79 -16.41 0.89
CA ASN A 140 1.48 -16.20 -0.52
C ASN A 140 0.06 -15.67 -0.74
N ALA A 141 -0.48 -14.83 0.15
CA ALA A 141 -1.76 -14.14 -0.03
C ALA A 141 -1.64 -12.61 0.03
N LEU A 142 -2.68 -11.88 -0.41
CA LEU A 142 -2.72 -10.40 -0.34
C LEU A 142 -3.36 -9.84 0.93
N PHE A 143 -4.12 -10.61 1.71
CA PHE A 143 -4.79 -10.11 2.92
C PHE A 143 -5.26 -11.16 3.93
#